data_AF-J0J9E1-F1
#
_entry.id   AF-J0J9E1-F1
#
_cell.length_a   1.000
_cell.length_b   1.000
_cell.length_c   1.000
_cell.angle_alpha   90.00
_cell.angle_beta   90.00
_cell.angle_gamma   90.00
#
_symmetry.space_group_name_H-M   'P 1'
#
loop_
_entity.id
_entity.type
_entity.pdbx_description
1 polymer ?
#
loop_
_entity_poly.entity_id
_entity_poly.type
_entity_poly.pdbx_seq_one_letter_code
_entity_poly.pdbx_strand_id
1 'polypeptide(L)'
;MTQVYIISLKESQRRLGTEKLVLESNEKFKGRCVFQIFDAISPKHQDFEKFIQELYDSSSLLKSDWFHSDYCYQELLPQEFGCYLSHYLLWKECVKLNQPVVILEDDVALESNFMQALEDCLKSPFDFVRLYGHYWGGHKTNLHSLPIYTETEAPETPIENYEVTPPPNSAQDVQQDSIIETQQDPKELPEPCKIAPQKTSFNPVVFKKIKRKLNRFIGSILARTEVYKKLTGKYDELTGKYDELTGKYDELTGKYESLLAKEANIKETFWERRADSEKEAFFLEHFYLTSVYVASTAGYYITPKGAKTFIEATERFKIIEPVDMFMNNPTYHDVANFTYLPCPISLNKHAFNSTIQNAKKPDISLKPPRKSYFDNLFYHNFNARKCLKAFHKYSRRYAPLKTPKEV
;
A
#
# COMPACT_ATOMS: atom_id res chain seq x y z
N MET A 1 22.21 35.45 1.64
CA MET A 1 22.31 34.38 0.62
C MET A 1 21.32 33.31 0.99
N THR A 2 20.49 32.87 0.03
CA THR A 2 19.47 31.86 0.30
C THR A 2 20.12 30.53 0.67
N GLN A 3 19.59 29.86 1.70
CA GLN A 3 20.07 28.55 2.12
C GLN A 3 19.34 27.45 1.35
N VAL A 4 20.08 26.46 0.86
CA VAL A 4 19.57 25.26 0.20
C VAL A 4 19.99 24.07 1.05
N TYR A 5 19.02 23.40 1.65
CA TYR A 5 19.24 22.21 2.47
C TYR A 5 18.97 20.96 1.64
N ILE A 6 19.89 20.00 1.67
CA ILE A 6 19.65 18.66 1.13
C ILE A 6 19.50 17.69 2.29
N ILE A 7 18.33 17.07 2.42
CA ILE A 7 18.04 16.05 3.43
C ILE A 7 18.71 14.75 2.98
N SER A 8 19.66 14.26 3.77
CA SER A 8 20.32 12.98 3.50
C SER A 8 20.66 12.26 4.79
N LEU A 9 20.36 10.96 4.85
CA LEU A 9 20.75 10.12 5.99
C LEU A 9 22.28 10.00 6.03
N LYS A 10 22.86 10.13 7.23
CA LYS A 10 24.31 10.11 7.43
C LYS A 10 24.94 8.79 6.99
N GLU A 11 24.23 7.67 7.17
CA GLU A 11 24.68 6.32 6.81
C GLU A 11 24.24 5.91 5.39
N SER A 12 23.60 6.79 4.63
CA SER A 12 23.15 6.47 3.27
C SER A 12 24.31 6.35 2.30
N GLN A 13 24.24 5.37 1.41
CA GLN A 13 25.17 5.28 0.27
C GLN A 13 25.04 6.47 -0.67
N ARG A 14 23.89 7.17 -0.66
CA ARG A 14 23.66 8.40 -1.45
C ARG A 14 24.43 9.60 -0.89
N ARG A 15 24.85 9.56 0.38
CA ARG A 15 25.44 10.69 1.12
C ARG A 15 26.68 11.27 0.43
N LEU A 16 27.56 10.43 -0.10
CA LEU A 16 28.76 10.86 -0.83
C LEU A 16 28.42 11.64 -2.11
N GLY A 17 27.36 11.22 -2.81
CA GLY A 17 26.84 11.93 -3.98
C GLY A 17 26.30 13.31 -3.59
N THR A 18 25.59 13.39 -2.46
CA THR A 18 25.09 14.65 -1.89
C THR A 18 26.22 15.60 -1.51
N GLU A 19 27.28 15.12 -0.86
CA GLU A 19 28.46 15.92 -0.51
C GLU A 19 29.14 16.52 -1.75
N LYS A 20 29.28 15.70 -2.80
CA LYS A 20 29.79 16.17 -4.09
C LYS A 20 28.88 17.24 -4.70
N LEU A 21 27.56 17.02 -4.72
CA LEU A 21 26.60 18.00 -5.24
C LEU A 21 26.67 19.32 -4.48
N VAL A 22 26.82 19.29 -3.16
CA VAL A 22 26.97 20.49 -2.32
C VAL A 22 28.23 21.27 -2.69
N LEU A 23 29.38 20.60 -2.82
CA LEU A 23 30.65 21.24 -3.18
C LEU A 23 30.56 21.90 -4.56
N GLU A 24 30.11 21.15 -5.58
CA GLU A 24 29.98 21.65 -6.94
C GLU A 24 28.98 22.80 -7.05
N SER A 25 27.85 22.71 -6.35
CA SER A 25 26.81 23.75 -6.37
C SER A 25 27.26 25.02 -5.65
N ASN A 26 28.01 24.90 -4.55
CA ASN A 26 28.55 26.06 -3.84
C ASN A 26 29.60 26.82 -4.65
N GLU A 27 30.42 26.12 -5.45
CA GLU A 27 31.31 26.79 -6.41
C GLU A 27 30.53 27.40 -7.57
N LYS A 28 29.60 26.65 -8.17
CA LYS A 28 28.81 27.10 -9.33
C LYS A 28 27.91 28.30 -9.03
N PHE A 29 27.31 28.35 -7.84
CA PHE A 29 26.32 29.37 -7.45
C PHE A 29 26.84 30.33 -6.37
N LYS A 30 28.17 30.45 -6.27
CA LYS A 30 28.87 31.29 -5.29
C LYS A 30 28.31 32.71 -5.26
N GLY A 31 28.00 33.18 -4.05
CA GLY A 31 27.45 34.52 -3.81
C GLY A 31 25.93 34.65 -3.99
N ARG A 32 25.24 33.63 -4.51
CA ARG A 32 23.78 33.65 -4.71
C ARG A 32 23.05 32.79 -3.69
N CYS A 33 23.47 31.54 -3.52
CA CYS A 33 22.92 30.61 -2.53
C CYS A 33 24.01 29.73 -1.92
N VAL A 34 23.69 29.10 -0.78
CA VAL A 34 24.59 28.21 -0.06
C VAL A 34 23.90 26.86 0.13
N PHE A 35 24.48 25.82 -0.45
CA PHE A 35 24.08 24.44 -0.29
C PHE A 35 24.72 23.84 0.96
N GLN A 36 23.93 23.08 1.71
CA GLN A 36 24.40 22.34 2.87
C GLN A 36 23.55 21.09 3.09
N ILE A 37 24.13 20.10 3.75
CA ILE A 37 23.42 18.87 4.07
C ILE A 37 22.75 19.01 5.43
N PHE A 38 21.49 18.60 5.49
CA PHE A 38 20.79 18.35 6.73
C PHE A 38 20.82 16.86 7.04
N ASP A 39 21.33 16.49 8.22
CA ASP A 39 21.34 15.10 8.67
C ASP A 39 19.90 14.65 8.92
N ALA A 40 19.40 13.80 8.02
CA ALA A 40 18.03 13.32 8.07
C ALA A 40 17.77 12.53 9.36
N ILE A 41 16.56 12.67 9.89
CA ILE A 41 16.11 11.97 11.09
C ILE A 41 15.71 10.54 10.72
N SER A 42 16.36 9.57 11.36
CA SER A 42 16.00 8.15 11.26
C SER A 42 15.35 7.66 12.55
N PRO A 43 14.71 6.47 12.54
CA PRO A 43 14.22 5.85 13.77
C PRO A 43 15.29 5.57 14.84
N LYS A 44 16.57 5.65 14.48
CA LYS A 44 17.71 5.49 15.42
C LYS A 44 18.14 6.81 16.08
N HIS A 45 17.51 7.94 15.72
CA HIS A 45 17.84 9.23 16.29
C HIS A 45 17.53 9.24 17.80
N GLN A 46 18.43 9.81 18.62
CA GLN A 46 18.32 9.77 20.09
C GLN A 46 16.99 10.34 20.63
N ASP A 47 16.47 11.39 19.98
CA ASP A 47 15.22 12.06 20.36
C ASP A 47 13.98 11.51 19.65
N PHE A 48 14.11 10.43 18.86
CA PHE A 48 13.02 9.94 18.01
C PHE A 48 11.77 9.56 18.81
N GLU A 49 11.93 8.82 19.91
CA GLU A 49 10.81 8.44 20.78
C GLU A 49 10.14 9.67 21.42
N LYS A 50 10.92 10.67 21.80
CA LYS A 50 10.40 11.93 22.35
C LYS A 50 9.55 12.66 21.31
N PHE A 51 10.01 12.72 20.05
CA PHE A 51 9.24 13.31 18.98
C PHE A 51 7.94 12.55 18.70
N ILE A 52 7.94 11.22 18.76
CA ILE A 52 6.70 10.43 18.67
C ILE A 52 5.72 10.85 19.77
N GLN A 53 6.17 10.93 21.02
CA GLN A 53 5.30 11.31 22.14
C GLN A 53 4.71 12.72 21.99
N GLU A 54 5.44 13.65 21.38
CA GLU A 54 5.03 15.05 21.22
C GLU A 54 4.16 15.28 19.97
N LEU A 55 4.52 14.64 18.86
CA LEU A 55 4.06 14.97 17.52
C LEU A 55 3.23 13.87 16.86
N TYR A 56 3.11 12.68 17.44
CA TYR A 56 2.23 11.62 16.94
C TYR A 56 1.01 11.43 17.85
N ASP A 57 -0.15 11.21 17.25
CA ASP A 57 -1.38 10.88 17.96
C ASP A 57 -2.24 9.93 17.12
N SER A 58 -2.31 8.66 17.54
CA SER A 58 -3.08 7.64 16.82
C SER A 58 -4.58 7.94 16.82
N SER A 59 -5.10 8.66 17.81
CA SER A 59 -6.52 9.05 17.84
C SER A 59 -6.85 10.09 16.75
N SER A 60 -5.86 10.86 16.32
CA SER A 60 -6.00 11.84 15.25
C SER A 60 -5.88 11.24 13.85
N LEU A 61 -5.49 9.97 13.70
CA LEU A 61 -5.46 9.28 12.39
C LEU A 61 -6.80 9.28 11.66
N LEU A 62 -7.93 9.32 12.37
CA LEU A 62 -9.25 9.43 11.74
C LEU A 62 -9.46 10.74 10.96
N LYS A 63 -8.63 11.76 11.20
CA LYS A 63 -8.64 13.04 10.46
C LYS A 63 -7.72 13.03 9.23
N SER A 64 -6.89 11.99 9.09
CA SER A 64 -5.88 11.84 8.04
C SER A 64 -6.54 11.48 6.72
N ASP A 65 -6.26 12.25 5.69
CA ASP A 65 -6.70 11.94 4.34
C ASP A 65 -5.97 10.67 3.84
N TRP A 66 -4.68 10.55 4.17
CA TRP A 66 -3.91 9.34 3.88
C TRP A 66 -4.50 8.08 4.52
N PHE A 67 -4.90 8.13 5.80
CA PHE A 67 -5.45 6.96 6.51
C PHE A 67 -6.70 6.39 5.83
N HIS A 68 -7.54 7.25 5.26
CA HIS A 68 -8.75 6.84 4.54
C HIS A 68 -8.49 6.45 3.09
N SER A 69 -7.34 6.81 2.51
CA SER A 69 -6.98 6.46 1.14
C SER A 69 -6.80 4.94 0.93
N ASP A 70 -6.93 4.46 -0.31
CA ASP A 70 -6.70 3.06 -0.67
C ASP A 70 -5.25 2.59 -0.50
N TYR A 71 -4.33 3.55 -0.34
CA TYR A 71 -2.88 3.32 -0.28
C TYR A 71 -2.37 3.13 1.15
N CYS A 72 -3.19 3.49 2.13
CA CYS A 72 -2.89 3.25 3.53
C CYS A 72 -3.41 1.86 3.94
N TYR A 73 -2.48 0.91 4.06
CA TYR A 73 -2.75 -0.44 4.55
C TYR A 73 -2.59 -0.56 6.07
N GLN A 74 -1.80 0.32 6.74
CA GLN A 74 -1.46 0.29 8.18
C GLN A 74 -1.11 1.70 8.74
N GLU A 75 -0.38 1.76 9.85
CA GLU A 75 0.10 2.99 10.50
C GLU A 75 1.22 3.67 9.69
N LEU A 76 1.53 4.93 10.01
CA LEU A 76 2.70 5.62 9.48
C LEU A 76 3.97 4.85 9.89
N LEU A 77 4.82 4.50 8.92
CA LEU A 77 6.08 3.83 9.20
C LEU A 77 7.00 4.77 9.99
N PRO A 78 7.81 4.27 10.93
CA PRO A 78 8.82 5.09 11.61
C PRO A 78 9.77 5.82 10.65
N GLN A 79 10.06 5.23 9.48
CA GLN A 79 10.84 5.88 8.42
C GLN A 79 10.10 7.06 7.78
N GLU A 80 8.79 6.96 7.54
CA GLU A 80 7.95 8.05 7.04
C GLU A 80 7.84 9.17 8.09
N PHE A 81 7.73 8.82 9.37
CA PHE A 81 7.79 9.79 10.47
C PHE A 81 9.15 10.50 10.53
N GLY A 82 10.26 9.78 10.36
CA GLY A 82 11.60 10.35 10.28
C GLY A 82 11.80 11.30 9.09
N CYS A 83 11.26 10.93 7.92
CA CYS A 83 11.19 11.83 6.76
C CYS A 83 10.43 13.11 7.12
N TYR A 84 9.20 13.02 7.63
CA TYR A 84 8.41 14.18 8.06
C TYR A 84 9.20 15.05 9.06
N LEU A 85 9.78 14.45 10.10
CA LEU A 85 10.56 15.18 11.10
C LEU A 85 11.72 15.96 10.49
N SER A 86 12.39 15.41 9.48
CA SER A 86 13.48 16.10 8.79
C SER A 86 13.01 17.39 8.13
N HIS A 87 11.86 17.36 7.44
CA HIS A 87 11.24 18.56 6.88
C HIS A 87 10.75 19.53 7.97
N TYR A 88 10.11 19.02 9.01
CA TYR A 88 9.60 19.81 10.13
C TYR A 88 10.70 20.60 10.85
N LEU A 89 11.86 19.97 11.10
CA LEU A 89 13.01 20.65 11.70
C LEU A 89 13.60 21.71 10.77
N LEU A 90 13.62 21.46 9.45
CA LEU A 90 14.02 22.47 8.48
C LEU A 90 13.02 23.63 8.35
N TRP A 91 11.72 23.39 8.55
CA TRP A 91 10.75 24.48 8.68
C TRP A 91 11.05 25.33 9.92
N LYS A 92 11.37 24.70 11.06
CA LYS A 92 11.78 25.42 12.29
C LYS A 92 13.04 26.24 12.05
N GLU A 93 14.02 25.69 11.31
CA GLU A 93 15.23 26.43 10.94
C GLU A 93 14.92 27.60 9.99
N CYS A 94 14.01 27.44 9.02
CA CYS A 94 13.56 28.54 8.16
C CYS A 94 12.96 29.70 8.96
N VAL A 95 12.10 29.40 9.94
CA VAL A 95 11.53 30.41 10.85
C VAL A 95 12.61 31.08 11.69
N LYS A 96 13.54 30.30 12.25
CA LYS A 96 14.65 30.80 13.07
C LYS A 96 15.59 31.71 12.29
N LEU A 97 15.93 31.35 11.05
CA LEU A 97 16.75 32.16 10.16
C LEU A 97 16.02 33.41 9.66
N ASN A 98 14.69 33.43 9.73
CA ASN A 98 13.82 34.48 9.23
C ASN A 98 14.11 34.87 7.77
N GLN A 99 14.44 33.87 6.95
CA GLN A 99 14.65 34.01 5.51
C GLN A 99 14.08 32.79 4.78
N PRO A 100 13.67 32.94 3.50
CA PRO A 100 13.26 31.80 2.70
C PRO A 100 14.40 30.80 2.51
N VAL A 101 14.04 29.52 2.38
CA VAL A 101 14.98 28.42 2.15
C VAL A 101 14.47 27.52 1.03
N VAL A 102 15.39 26.78 0.42
CA VAL A 102 15.07 25.65 -0.45
C VAL A 102 15.40 24.37 0.31
N ILE A 103 14.49 23.40 0.26
CA ILE A 103 14.66 22.08 0.87
C ILE A 103 14.57 21.07 -0.26
N LEU A 104 15.59 20.21 -0.36
CA LEU A 104 15.74 19.15 -1.36
C LEU A 104 15.94 17.80 -0.66
N GLU A 105 15.52 16.71 -1.29
CA GLU A 105 15.91 15.34 -0.93
C GLU A 105 17.22 14.94 -1.63
N ASP A 106 17.87 13.87 -1.19
CA ASP A 106 19.17 13.43 -1.71
C ASP A 106 19.09 12.62 -3.03
N ASP A 107 17.89 12.42 -3.57
CA ASP A 107 17.63 11.77 -4.85
C ASP A 107 17.22 12.74 -5.97
N VAL A 108 17.62 14.01 -5.85
CA VAL A 108 17.42 15.02 -6.91
C VAL A 108 18.68 15.27 -7.75
N ALA A 109 18.47 15.84 -8.94
CA ALA A 109 19.45 16.51 -9.76
C ALA A 109 18.98 17.94 -10.07
N LEU A 110 19.92 18.88 -10.19
CA LEU A 110 19.61 20.28 -10.49
C LEU A 110 19.55 20.51 -12.01
N GLU A 111 18.45 21.09 -12.49
CA GLU A 111 18.31 21.46 -13.89
C GLU A 111 18.95 22.83 -14.19
N SER A 112 19.15 23.12 -15.48
CA SER A 112 19.82 24.36 -15.91
C SER A 112 19.08 25.63 -15.49
N ASN A 113 17.76 25.56 -15.30
CA ASN A 113 16.92 26.68 -14.88
C ASN A 113 16.79 26.83 -13.35
N PHE A 114 17.51 26.05 -12.55
CA PHE A 114 17.41 26.09 -11.08
C PHE A 114 17.55 27.49 -10.48
N MET A 115 18.56 28.25 -10.90
CA MET A 115 18.79 29.59 -10.37
C MET A 115 17.72 30.59 -10.81
N GLN A 116 17.21 30.47 -12.03
CA GLN A 116 16.12 31.31 -12.51
C GLN A 116 14.86 31.09 -11.65
N ALA A 117 14.50 29.82 -11.43
CA ALA A 117 13.37 29.47 -10.60
C ALA A 117 13.51 29.96 -9.16
N LEU A 118 14.72 29.89 -8.57
CA LEU A 118 14.96 30.43 -7.24
C LEU A 118 14.76 31.95 -7.20
N GLU A 119 15.26 32.69 -8.19
CA GLU A 119 15.08 34.14 -8.24
C GLU A 119 13.62 34.56 -8.44
N ASP A 120 12.89 33.83 -9.26
CA ASP A 120 11.47 34.06 -9.46
C ASP A 120 10.68 33.78 -8.19
N CYS A 121 10.97 32.67 -7.51
CA CYS A 121 10.38 32.35 -6.20
C CYS A 121 10.60 33.49 -5.19
N LEU A 122 11.83 34.02 -5.11
CA LEU A 122 12.19 35.13 -4.21
C LEU A 122 11.47 36.45 -4.55
N LYS A 123 11.14 36.68 -5.81
CA LYS A 123 10.37 37.86 -6.27
C LYS A 123 8.86 37.66 -6.18
N SER A 124 8.40 36.41 -6.09
CA SER A 124 6.99 36.06 -6.04
C SER A 124 6.39 36.27 -4.64
N PRO A 125 5.06 36.42 -4.54
CA PRO A 125 4.37 36.52 -3.25
C PRO A 125 3.97 35.14 -2.68
N PHE A 126 4.52 34.04 -3.22
CA PHE A 126 4.11 32.69 -2.86
C PHE A 126 4.93 32.17 -1.68
N ASP A 127 4.24 31.73 -0.63
CA ASP A 127 4.89 31.28 0.59
C ASP A 127 5.53 29.88 0.47
N PHE A 128 5.08 29.10 -0.53
CA PHE A 128 5.48 27.71 -0.79
C PHE A 128 5.38 27.43 -2.30
N VAL A 129 6.44 26.86 -2.88
CA VAL A 129 6.51 26.49 -4.30
C VAL A 129 7.28 25.18 -4.45
N ARG A 130 6.66 24.17 -5.03
CA ARG A 130 7.33 22.92 -5.41
C ARG A 130 8.29 23.17 -6.57
N LEU A 131 9.49 22.62 -6.44
CA LEU A 131 10.52 22.62 -7.49
C LEU A 131 10.48 21.31 -8.30
N TYR A 132 9.76 20.31 -7.79
CA TYR A 132 9.41 19.09 -8.49
C TYR A 132 8.01 18.63 -8.07
N GLY A 133 7.30 18.02 -8.99
CA GLY A 133 6.08 17.31 -8.68
C GLY A 133 5.66 16.44 -9.85
N HIS A 134 4.86 15.43 -9.58
CA HIS A 134 4.17 14.62 -10.58
C HIS A 134 2.71 14.48 -10.20
N TYR A 135 1.84 14.26 -11.19
CA TYR A 135 0.46 13.94 -10.89
C TYR A 135 0.40 12.59 -10.20
N TRP A 136 -0.29 12.55 -9.08
CA TRP A 136 -0.47 11.31 -8.34
C TRP A 136 -1.27 10.30 -9.16
N GLY A 137 -1.03 9.00 -8.99
CA GLY A 137 -1.77 7.92 -9.66
C GLY A 137 -1.63 7.87 -11.18
N GLY A 138 -0.57 8.45 -11.76
CA GLY A 138 -0.38 8.49 -13.22
C GLY A 138 -1.42 9.34 -13.96
N HIS A 139 -2.10 10.23 -13.23
CA HIS A 139 -3.11 11.12 -13.79
C HIS A 139 -2.52 11.99 -14.92
N LYS A 140 -3.35 12.22 -15.93
CA LYS A 140 -3.04 13.13 -17.03
C LYS A 140 -3.99 14.32 -16.94
N THR A 141 -3.44 15.53 -16.82
CA THR A 141 -4.23 16.77 -16.85
C THR A 141 -4.25 17.37 -18.25
N ASN A 142 -5.08 18.40 -18.47
CA ASN A 142 -5.26 18.99 -19.80
C ASN A 142 -3.97 19.62 -20.33
N LEU A 143 -3.15 20.18 -19.46
CA LEU A 143 -1.91 20.84 -19.86
C LEU A 143 -0.69 19.90 -19.85
N HIS A 144 -0.84 18.66 -19.36
CA HIS A 144 0.22 17.65 -19.24
C HIS A 144 1.56 18.23 -18.74
N SER A 145 1.48 19.17 -17.79
CA SER A 145 2.62 20.05 -17.51
C SER A 145 3.63 19.46 -16.53
N LEU A 146 3.23 18.43 -15.78
CA LEU A 146 4.11 17.68 -14.89
C LEU A 146 4.50 16.32 -15.48
N PRO A 147 5.68 15.78 -15.14
CA PRO A 147 6.09 14.44 -15.55
C PRO A 147 5.10 13.37 -15.06
N ILE A 148 4.97 12.30 -15.84
CA ILE A 148 4.22 11.10 -15.44
C ILE A 148 5.15 10.24 -14.62
N TYR A 149 4.76 9.93 -13.39
CA TYR A 149 5.48 8.93 -12.59
C TYR A 149 5.16 7.53 -13.12
N THR A 150 6.14 6.89 -13.75
CA THR A 150 6.06 5.50 -14.18
C THR A 150 7.01 4.67 -13.33
N GLU A 151 6.48 3.74 -12.53
CA GLU A 151 7.28 2.79 -11.72
C GLU A 151 8.13 1.82 -12.58
N THR A 152 7.97 1.84 -13.90
CA THR A 152 8.50 0.84 -14.85
C THR A 152 9.95 1.03 -15.31
N GLU A 153 10.71 2.00 -14.79
CA GLU A 153 12.14 2.17 -15.15
C GLU A 153 13.11 1.75 -14.01
N ALA A 154 12.73 0.77 -13.20
CA ALA A 154 13.75 0.01 -12.46
C ALA A 154 14.48 -0.90 -13.46
N PRO A 155 15.82 -0.81 -13.61
CA PRO A 155 16.55 -1.79 -14.40
C PRO A 155 16.31 -3.16 -13.77
N GLU A 156 15.79 -4.10 -14.57
CA GLU A 156 15.63 -5.50 -14.16
C GLU A 156 16.99 -6.03 -13.67
N THR A 157 17.16 -6.07 -12.35
CA THR A 157 18.22 -6.86 -11.75
C THR A 157 17.96 -8.31 -12.15
N PRO A 158 18.95 -9.05 -12.67
CA PRO A 158 18.75 -10.44 -13.04
C PRO A 158 18.23 -11.18 -11.81
N ILE A 159 17.00 -11.68 -11.90
CA ILE A 159 16.47 -12.61 -10.90
C ILE A 159 17.35 -13.86 -11.04
N GLU A 160 18.26 -14.06 -10.09
CA GLU A 160 18.82 -15.38 -9.86
C GLU A 160 17.62 -16.30 -9.61
N ASN A 161 17.37 -17.21 -10.56
CA ASN A 161 16.39 -18.27 -10.43
C ASN A 161 16.80 -19.16 -9.26
N TYR A 162 16.35 -18.81 -8.05
CA TYR A 162 16.20 -19.79 -6.99
C TYR A 162 15.01 -20.66 -7.40
N GLU A 163 15.33 -21.77 -8.05
CA GLU A 163 14.42 -22.84 -8.38
C GLU A 163 13.81 -23.38 -7.07
N VAL A 164 12.68 -22.80 -6.67
CA VAL A 164 11.84 -23.35 -5.62
C VAL A 164 11.15 -24.56 -6.23
N THR A 165 11.76 -25.73 -6.06
CA THR A 165 11.11 -27.01 -6.35
C THR A 165 9.78 -27.07 -5.59
N PRO A 166 8.64 -27.27 -6.29
CA PRO A 166 7.38 -27.52 -5.61
C PRO A 166 7.49 -28.83 -4.81
N PRO A 167 6.82 -28.94 -3.64
CA PRO A 167 6.71 -30.23 -2.99
C PRO A 167 6.07 -31.22 -3.96
N PRO A 168 6.58 -32.46 -4.06
CA PRO A 168 6.10 -33.40 -5.07
C PRO A 168 4.61 -33.64 -4.86
N ASN A 169 3.84 -33.41 -5.93
CA ASN A 169 2.47 -33.87 -6.08
C ASN A 169 2.44 -35.38 -5.79
N SER A 170 1.90 -35.79 -4.65
CA SER A 170 1.44 -37.16 -4.45
C SER A 170 0.14 -37.35 -5.23
N ALA A 171 0.25 -37.38 -6.56
CA ALA A 171 -0.79 -37.87 -7.42
C ALA A 171 -0.78 -39.40 -7.34
N GLN A 172 -1.84 -39.92 -6.73
CA GLN A 172 -2.51 -41.16 -7.10
C GLN A 172 -1.66 -42.43 -7.14
N ASP A 173 -1.66 -43.14 -6.03
CA ASP A 173 -1.65 -44.61 -6.06
C ASP A 173 -2.96 -45.09 -5.44
N VAL A 174 -4.05 -44.89 -6.19
CA VAL A 174 -5.29 -45.64 -5.96
C VAL A 174 -5.03 -47.00 -6.61
N GLN A 175 -4.59 -47.97 -5.82
CA GLN A 175 -4.76 -49.36 -6.18
C GLN A 175 -6.25 -49.64 -6.26
N GLN A 176 -6.75 -49.50 -7.48
CA GLN A 176 -8.02 -50.03 -7.91
C GLN A 176 -7.84 -51.55 -7.97
N ASP A 177 -8.13 -52.23 -6.85
CA ASP A 177 -8.40 -53.66 -6.86
C ASP A 177 -9.67 -53.88 -7.69
N SER A 178 -9.44 -54.00 -8.99
CA SER A 178 -10.36 -54.53 -9.96
C SER A 178 -10.60 -55.98 -9.56
N ILE A 179 -11.70 -56.23 -8.85
CA ILE A 179 -12.32 -57.55 -8.80
C ILE A 179 -12.77 -57.83 -10.23
N ILE A 180 -11.88 -58.41 -11.02
CA ILE A 180 -12.21 -59.06 -12.28
C ILE A 180 -13.11 -60.23 -11.89
N GLU A 181 -14.39 -60.02 -12.13
CA GLU A 181 -15.43 -61.02 -12.19
C GLU A 181 -14.97 -62.12 -13.15
N THR A 182 -14.37 -63.18 -12.59
CA THR A 182 -14.05 -64.37 -13.35
C THR A 182 -15.34 -65.17 -13.43
N GLN A 183 -16.07 -65.01 -14.53
CA GLN A 183 -17.06 -66.00 -14.95
C GLN A 183 -16.33 -67.32 -15.16
N GLN A 184 -16.46 -68.24 -14.20
CA GLN A 184 -16.22 -69.65 -14.45
C GLN A 184 -17.56 -70.28 -14.83
N ASP A 185 -17.68 -70.55 -16.13
CA ASP A 185 -18.66 -71.49 -16.67
C ASP A 185 -18.47 -72.87 -16.01
N PRO A 186 -19.56 -73.62 -15.76
CA PRO A 186 -19.55 -74.82 -14.94
C PRO A 186 -19.03 -76.02 -15.74
N LYS A 187 -17.80 -76.46 -15.44
CA LYS A 187 -17.30 -77.76 -15.94
C LYS A 187 -17.60 -78.88 -14.95
N GLU A 188 -18.51 -79.75 -15.41
CA GLU A 188 -18.71 -81.17 -15.12
C GLU A 188 -18.40 -81.72 -13.72
N LEU A 189 -19.48 -82.22 -13.11
CA LEU A 189 -19.52 -83.13 -11.96
C LEU A 189 -18.51 -84.28 -12.10
N PRO A 190 -17.63 -84.52 -11.11
CA PRO A 190 -16.99 -85.82 -10.98
C PRO A 190 -18.02 -86.83 -10.43
N GLU A 191 -18.02 -88.02 -11.03
CA GLU A 191 -18.86 -89.17 -10.68
C GLU A 191 -18.95 -89.44 -9.16
N PRO A 192 -20.08 -90.01 -8.67
CA PRO A 192 -20.32 -90.19 -7.26
C PRO A 192 -19.34 -91.21 -6.67
N CYS A 193 -18.29 -90.70 -6.02
CA CYS A 193 -17.42 -91.51 -5.19
C CYS A 193 -18.28 -92.10 -4.06
N LYS A 194 -18.46 -93.43 -4.06
CA LYS A 194 -19.16 -94.17 -3.01
C LYS A 194 -18.38 -94.04 -1.70
N ILE A 195 -18.69 -93.00 -0.92
CA ILE A 195 -18.20 -92.87 0.45
C ILE A 195 -18.99 -93.88 1.29
N ALA A 196 -18.31 -94.97 1.68
CA ALA A 196 -18.80 -95.87 2.71
C ALA A 196 -19.06 -95.06 4.00
N PRO A 197 -20.17 -95.30 4.74
CA PRO A 197 -20.51 -94.50 5.90
C PRO A 197 -19.49 -94.76 7.01
N GLN A 198 -18.49 -93.91 7.12
CA GLN A 198 -17.67 -93.86 8.31
C GLN A 198 -18.55 -93.33 9.44
N LYS A 199 -18.84 -94.20 10.41
CA LYS A 199 -19.49 -93.83 11.67
C LYS A 199 -18.57 -92.88 12.45
N THR A 200 -18.60 -91.60 12.08
CA THR A 200 -18.11 -90.54 12.98
C THR A 200 -19.11 -90.44 14.11
N SER A 201 -18.69 -90.76 15.33
CA SER A 201 -19.52 -90.61 16.51
C SER A 201 -19.93 -89.13 16.64
N PHE A 202 -21.20 -88.83 16.39
CA PHE A 202 -21.78 -87.52 16.64
C PHE A 202 -21.69 -87.24 18.15
N ASN A 203 -20.72 -86.41 18.56
CA ASN A 203 -20.64 -85.95 19.95
C ASN A 203 -21.59 -84.74 20.11
N PRO A 204 -22.78 -84.92 20.71
CA PRO A 204 -23.80 -83.88 20.77
C PRO A 204 -23.32 -82.65 21.56
N VAL A 205 -22.39 -82.86 22.49
CA VAL A 205 -21.81 -81.82 23.35
C VAL A 205 -20.89 -80.91 22.56
N VAL A 206 -20.05 -81.47 21.67
CA VAL A 206 -19.15 -80.70 20.80
C VAL A 206 -19.96 -79.89 19.80
N PHE A 207 -20.96 -80.50 19.16
CA PHE A 207 -21.85 -79.80 18.23
C PHE A 207 -22.64 -78.68 18.93
N LYS A 208 -23.16 -78.91 20.14
CA LYS A 208 -23.84 -77.89 20.95
C LYS A 208 -22.90 -76.74 21.34
N LYS A 209 -21.61 -77.02 21.57
CA LYS A 209 -20.59 -76.01 21.86
C LYS A 209 -20.24 -75.18 20.61
N ILE A 210 -20.12 -75.82 19.44
CA ILE A 210 -19.92 -75.13 18.15
C ILE A 210 -21.13 -74.27 17.81
N LYS A 211 -22.36 -74.80 17.91
CA LYS A 211 -23.61 -74.05 17.70
C LYS A 211 -23.73 -72.84 18.62
N ARG A 212 -23.36 -72.96 19.90
CA ARG A 212 -23.32 -71.83 20.84
C ARG A 212 -22.29 -70.76 20.44
N LYS A 213 -21.10 -71.16 20.00
CA LYS A 213 -20.05 -70.23 19.52
C LYS A 213 -20.49 -69.51 18.25
N LEU A 214 -21.09 -70.23 17.30
CA LEU A 214 -21.61 -69.68 16.05
C LEU A 214 -22.74 -68.67 16.33
N ASN A 215 -23.70 -69.03 17.17
CA ASN A 215 -24.80 -68.12 17.54
C ASN A 215 -24.29 -66.85 18.24
N ARG A 216 -23.26 -66.96 19.08
CA ARG A 216 -22.61 -65.79 19.71
C ARG A 216 -21.90 -64.91 18.69
N PHE A 217 -21.21 -65.52 17.72
CA PHE A 217 -20.54 -64.81 16.64
C PHE A 217 -21.53 -64.06 15.75
N ILE A 218 -22.64 -64.71 15.35
CA ILE A 218 -23.74 -64.08 14.59
C ILE A 218 -24.33 -62.90 15.38
N GLY A 219 -24.61 -63.08 16.67
CA GLY A 219 -25.09 -61.99 17.53
C GLY A 219 -24.12 -60.80 17.61
N SER A 220 -22.80 -61.07 17.66
CA SER A 220 -21.78 -60.03 17.64
C SER A 220 -21.71 -59.28 16.30
N ILE A 221 -21.91 -59.97 15.17
CA ILE A 221 -21.95 -59.35 13.83
C ILE A 221 -23.19 -58.44 13.70
N LEU A 222 -24.36 -58.93 14.13
CA LEU A 222 -25.60 -58.16 14.10
C LEU A 222 -25.49 -56.88 14.94
N ALA A 223 -24.93 -56.99 16.16
CA ALA A 223 -24.70 -55.83 17.03
C ALA A 223 -23.75 -54.80 16.41
N ARG A 224 -22.66 -55.23 15.75
CA ARG A 224 -21.75 -54.32 15.03
C ARG A 224 -22.43 -53.67 13.83
N THR A 225 -23.24 -54.42 13.08
CA THR A 225 -23.99 -53.92 11.91
C THR A 225 -24.94 -52.79 12.32
N GLU A 226 -25.61 -52.92 13.47
CA GLU A 226 -26.51 -51.89 13.99
C GLU A 226 -25.76 -50.60 14.39
N VAL A 227 -24.58 -50.73 15.00
CA VAL A 227 -23.71 -49.58 15.30
C VAL A 227 -23.24 -48.90 14.01
N TYR A 228 -22.86 -49.66 12.98
CA TYR A 228 -22.48 -49.12 11.68
C TYR A 228 -23.62 -48.34 11.02
N LYS A 229 -24.85 -48.87 11.01
CA LYS A 229 -26.02 -48.14 10.48
C LYS A 229 -26.23 -46.80 11.18
N LYS A 230 -26.10 -46.77 12.52
CA LYS A 230 -26.23 -45.52 13.29
C LYS A 230 -25.12 -44.53 12.97
N LEU A 231 -23.90 -45.00 12.70
CA LEU A 231 -22.77 -44.16 12.30
C LEU A 231 -22.98 -43.59 10.88
N THR A 232 -23.42 -44.42 9.94
CA THR A 232 -23.75 -43.99 8.56
C THR A 232 -24.82 -42.90 8.58
N GLY A 233 -25.91 -43.09 9.34
CA GLY A 233 -26.95 -42.06 9.44
C GLY A 233 -26.45 -40.73 10.02
N LYS A 234 -25.47 -40.75 10.94
CA LYS A 234 -24.82 -39.51 11.42
C LYS A 234 -23.92 -38.87 10.35
N TYR A 235 -23.28 -39.69 9.52
CA TYR A 235 -22.46 -39.21 8.42
C TYR A 235 -23.32 -38.55 7.34
N ASP A 236 -24.48 -39.13 7.02
CA ASP A 236 -25.46 -38.56 6.10
C ASP A 236 -26.00 -37.22 6.63
N GLU A 237 -26.34 -37.14 7.94
CA GLU A 237 -26.77 -35.89 8.58
C GLU A 237 -25.68 -34.81 8.52
N LEU A 238 -24.42 -35.18 8.76
CA LEU A 238 -23.29 -34.26 8.68
C LEU A 238 -23.04 -33.78 7.25
N THR A 239 -23.18 -34.67 6.27
CA THR A 239 -23.04 -34.35 4.84
C THR A 239 -24.11 -33.34 4.42
N GLY A 240 -25.37 -33.54 4.82
CA GLY A 240 -26.44 -32.58 4.55
C GLY A 240 -26.18 -31.19 5.16
N LYS A 241 -25.60 -31.11 6.37
CA LYS A 241 -25.19 -29.83 6.98
C LYS A 241 -24.05 -29.16 6.23
N TYR A 242 -23.12 -29.94 5.67
CA TYR A 242 -22.02 -29.43 4.87
C TYR A 242 -22.54 -28.85 3.54
N ASP A 243 -23.49 -29.52 2.90
CA ASP A 243 -24.14 -29.02 1.67
C ASP A 243 -24.89 -27.71 1.92
N GLU A 244 -25.64 -27.62 3.04
CA GLU A 244 -26.33 -26.37 3.43
C GLU A 244 -25.34 -25.22 3.68
N LEU A 245 -24.21 -25.50 4.34
CA LEU A 245 -23.18 -24.50 4.59
C LEU A 245 -22.52 -24.05 3.28
N THR A 246 -22.27 -24.98 2.36
CA THR A 246 -21.71 -24.70 1.03
C THR A 246 -22.64 -23.79 0.23
N GLY A 247 -23.95 -24.10 0.21
CA GLY A 247 -24.94 -23.24 -0.45
C GLY A 247 -25.02 -21.82 0.12
N LYS A 248 -24.88 -21.67 1.45
CA LYS A 248 -24.80 -20.34 2.09
C LYS A 248 -23.51 -19.59 1.72
N TYR A 249 -22.40 -20.30 1.59
CA TYR A 249 -21.13 -19.73 1.15
C TYR A 249 -21.21 -19.24 -0.30
N ASP A 250 -21.83 -20.01 -1.19
CA ASP A 250 -22.05 -19.62 -2.59
C ASP A 250 -22.95 -18.37 -2.70
N GLU A 251 -24.04 -18.31 -1.93
CA GLU A 251 -24.91 -17.13 -1.90
C GLU A 251 -24.17 -15.87 -1.39
N LEU A 252 -23.35 -16.03 -0.34
CA LEU A 252 -22.53 -14.94 0.18
C LEU A 252 -21.48 -14.48 -0.84
N THR A 253 -20.86 -15.42 -1.54
CA THR A 253 -19.88 -15.15 -2.59
C THR A 253 -20.52 -14.37 -3.74
N GLY A 254 -21.70 -14.77 -4.21
CA GLY A 254 -22.43 -14.02 -5.25
C GLY A 254 -22.83 -12.61 -4.81
N LYS A 255 -23.22 -12.41 -3.54
CA LYS A 255 -23.48 -11.07 -2.99
C LYS A 255 -22.21 -10.22 -2.95
N TYR A 256 -21.08 -10.82 -2.58
CA TYR A 256 -19.79 -10.15 -2.53
C TYR A 256 -19.33 -9.70 -3.92
N GLU A 257 -19.41 -10.56 -4.93
CA GLU A 257 -19.11 -10.21 -6.33
C GLU A 257 -20.02 -9.10 -6.86
N SER A 258 -21.32 -9.14 -6.54
CA SER A 258 -22.26 -8.07 -6.91
C SER A 258 -21.90 -6.71 -6.28
N LEU A 259 -21.40 -6.70 -5.05
CA LEU A 259 -20.94 -5.49 -4.38
C LEU A 259 -19.64 -4.96 -5.00
N LEU A 260 -18.68 -5.83 -5.31
CA LEU A 260 -17.44 -5.46 -6.01
C LEU A 260 -17.73 -4.84 -7.38
N ALA A 261 -18.69 -5.39 -8.13
CA ALA A 261 -19.10 -4.84 -9.42
C ALA A 261 -19.72 -3.43 -9.28
N LYS A 262 -20.54 -3.22 -8.23
CA LYS A 262 -21.09 -1.88 -7.92
C LYS A 262 -20.00 -0.90 -7.50
N GLU A 263 -19.02 -1.35 -6.70
CA GLU A 263 -17.88 -0.54 -6.30
C GLU A 263 -17.05 -0.10 -7.52
N ALA A 264 -16.76 -1.03 -8.43
CA ALA A 264 -16.03 -0.76 -9.67
C ALA A 264 -16.76 0.28 -10.54
N ASN A 265 -18.07 0.12 -10.73
CA ASN A 265 -18.89 1.06 -11.52
C ASN A 265 -18.93 2.46 -10.90
N ILE A 266 -19.04 2.57 -9.56
CA ILE A 266 -18.98 3.85 -8.84
C ILE A 266 -17.60 4.50 -9.01
N LYS A 267 -16.51 3.72 -8.92
CA LYS A 267 -15.15 4.22 -9.11
C LYS A 267 -14.94 4.70 -10.55
N GLU A 268 -15.36 3.91 -11.55
CA GLU A 268 -15.24 4.25 -12.97
C GLU A 268 -16.00 5.55 -13.31
N THR A 269 -17.29 5.63 -12.97
CA THR A 269 -18.08 6.86 -13.16
C THR A 269 -17.54 8.06 -12.40
N PHE A 270 -16.89 7.85 -11.24
CA PHE A 270 -16.20 8.91 -10.53
C PHE A 270 -14.97 9.41 -11.30
N TRP A 271 -14.14 8.51 -11.82
CA TRP A 271 -12.96 8.87 -12.60
C TRP A 271 -13.33 9.64 -13.87
N GLU A 272 -14.37 9.21 -14.59
CA GLU A 272 -14.91 9.91 -15.76
C GLU A 272 -15.37 11.34 -15.41
N ARG A 273 -16.17 11.51 -14.35
CA ARG A 273 -16.63 12.84 -13.91
C ARG A 273 -15.51 13.75 -13.41
N ARG A 274 -14.40 13.17 -12.92
CA ARG A 274 -13.27 13.93 -12.41
C ARG A 274 -12.52 14.64 -13.53
N ALA A 275 -12.28 13.97 -14.66
CA ALA A 275 -11.54 14.51 -15.80
C ALA A 275 -12.12 15.85 -16.31
N ASP A 276 -13.45 15.98 -16.37
CA ASP A 276 -14.14 17.21 -16.83
C ASP A 276 -14.06 18.39 -15.83
N SER A 277 -13.62 18.14 -14.59
CA SER A 277 -13.63 19.11 -13.50
C SER A 277 -12.26 19.68 -13.13
N GLU A 278 -11.19 19.17 -13.75
CA GLU A 278 -9.82 19.58 -13.45
C GLU A 278 -9.57 21.03 -13.91
N LYS A 279 -8.93 21.81 -13.04
CA LYS A 279 -8.61 23.21 -13.29
C LYS A 279 -7.13 23.44 -13.13
N GLU A 280 -6.58 24.16 -14.09
CA GLU A 280 -5.15 24.46 -14.18
C GLU A 280 -4.99 25.94 -14.55
N ALA A 281 -3.98 26.58 -14.00
CA ALA A 281 -3.65 27.97 -14.32
C ALA A 281 -2.18 28.26 -14.03
N PHE A 282 -1.58 29.07 -14.90
CA PHE A 282 -0.26 29.66 -14.68
C PHE A 282 -0.41 31.06 -14.08
N PHE A 283 0.56 31.42 -13.24
CA PHE A 283 0.72 32.72 -12.64
C PHE A 283 2.19 33.13 -12.82
N LEU A 284 2.44 34.40 -13.12
CA LEU A 284 3.79 34.92 -13.38
C LEU A 284 4.61 34.00 -14.31
N GLU A 285 3.96 33.50 -15.38
CA GLU A 285 4.46 32.59 -16.42
C GLU A 285 4.83 31.17 -15.93
N HIS A 286 5.51 31.03 -14.80
CA HIS A 286 6.12 29.78 -14.36
C HIS A 286 5.43 29.10 -13.17
N PHE A 287 4.51 29.77 -12.47
CA PHE A 287 3.90 29.22 -11.26
C PHE A 287 2.57 28.55 -11.60
N TYR A 288 2.63 27.23 -11.69
CA TYR A 288 1.51 26.38 -12.03
C TYR A 288 0.70 26.01 -10.78
N LEU A 289 -0.61 26.25 -10.86
CA LEU A 289 -1.60 25.87 -9.85
C LEU A 289 -2.59 24.91 -10.50
N THR A 290 -2.91 23.82 -9.81
CA THR A 290 -3.89 22.83 -10.27
C THR A 290 -4.84 22.40 -9.17
N SER A 291 -6.04 21.96 -9.56
CA SER A 291 -6.98 21.26 -8.67
C SER A 291 -6.68 19.76 -8.55
N VAL A 292 -5.63 19.27 -9.21
CA VAL A 292 -5.19 17.89 -9.16
C VAL A 292 -4.12 17.73 -8.08
N TYR A 293 -4.05 16.55 -7.48
CA TYR A 293 -3.05 16.24 -6.47
C TYR A 293 -1.65 16.21 -7.13
N VAL A 294 -0.71 16.97 -6.58
CA VAL A 294 0.70 16.97 -6.99
C VAL A 294 1.55 16.34 -5.90
N ALA A 295 2.12 15.17 -6.20
CA ALA A 295 2.93 14.38 -5.28
C ALA A 295 4.41 14.75 -5.32
N SER A 296 5.16 14.22 -4.34
CA SER A 296 6.61 14.38 -4.10
C SER A 296 7.03 15.50 -3.15
N THR A 297 8.00 15.19 -2.30
CA THR A 297 8.75 16.12 -1.42
C THR A 297 10.18 16.35 -1.89
N ALA A 298 10.52 15.88 -3.09
CA ALA A 298 11.87 15.89 -3.65
C ALA A 298 12.53 17.29 -3.61
N GLY A 299 11.76 18.36 -3.83
CA GLY A 299 12.27 19.68 -3.53
C GLY A 299 11.24 20.80 -3.61
N TYR A 300 11.42 21.80 -2.76
CA TYR A 300 10.54 22.97 -2.69
C TYR A 300 11.23 24.20 -2.09
N TYR A 301 10.73 25.37 -2.47
CA TYR A 301 10.99 26.65 -1.85
C TYR A 301 9.94 26.94 -0.77
N ILE A 302 10.37 27.49 0.36
CA ILE A 302 9.45 27.91 1.43
C ILE A 302 9.93 29.19 2.13
N THR A 303 9.00 30.07 2.44
CA THR A 303 9.23 31.30 3.22
C THR A 303 9.06 31.04 4.72
N PRO A 304 9.58 31.92 5.61
CA PRO A 304 9.33 31.80 7.06
C PRO A 304 7.84 31.78 7.41
N LYS A 305 7.02 32.53 6.65
CA LYS A 305 5.56 32.54 6.82
C LYS A 305 4.95 31.19 6.47
N GLY A 306 5.28 30.62 5.31
CA GLY A 306 4.83 29.28 4.91
C GLY A 306 5.28 28.20 5.90
N ALA A 307 6.55 28.23 6.30
CA ALA A 307 7.13 27.30 7.27
C ALA A 307 6.43 27.37 8.63
N LYS A 308 6.18 28.58 9.14
CA LYS A 308 5.42 28.78 10.39
C LYS A 308 4.03 28.18 10.30
N THR A 309 3.32 28.40 9.19
CA THR A 309 1.99 27.83 8.98
C THR A 309 2.01 26.30 8.93
N PHE A 310 3.02 25.69 8.32
CA PHE A 310 3.19 24.23 8.33
C PHE A 310 3.51 23.67 9.73
N ILE A 311 4.33 24.38 10.52
CA ILE A 311 4.62 24.02 11.92
C ILE A 311 3.35 24.06 12.76
N GLU A 312 2.61 25.18 12.72
CA GLU A 312 1.36 25.34 13.48
C GLU A 312 0.31 24.28 13.11
N ALA A 313 0.20 23.95 11.82
CA ALA A 313 -0.68 22.88 11.37
C ALA A 313 -0.20 21.50 11.85
N THR A 314 1.11 21.22 11.81
CA THR A 314 1.69 19.97 12.35
C THR A 314 1.42 19.84 13.85
N GLU A 315 1.61 20.91 14.63
CA GLU A 315 1.35 20.90 16.07
C GLU A 315 -0.13 20.68 16.40
N ARG A 316 -1.02 21.24 15.56
CA ARG A 316 -2.47 21.12 15.68
C ARG A 316 -3.03 19.75 15.31
N PHE A 317 -2.57 19.19 14.19
CA PHE A 317 -3.10 17.94 13.63
C PHE A 317 -2.30 16.70 14.04
N LYS A 318 -1.06 16.90 14.50
CA LYS A 318 -0.06 15.86 14.69
C LYS A 318 0.36 15.24 13.36
N ILE A 319 1.48 14.53 13.35
CA ILE A 319 2.01 13.82 12.18
C ILE A 319 1.20 12.54 12.04
N ILE A 320 0.13 12.61 11.24
CA ILE A 320 -0.84 11.53 11.03
C ILE A 320 -0.85 11.02 9.59
N GLU A 321 0.04 11.54 8.76
CA GLU A 321 0.24 11.14 7.37
C GLU A 321 1.65 11.49 6.90
N PRO A 322 2.13 10.88 5.80
CA PRO A 322 3.37 11.28 5.14
C PRO A 322 3.41 12.78 4.81
N VAL A 323 4.61 13.35 4.79
CA VAL A 323 4.80 14.80 4.68
C VAL A 323 4.37 15.36 3.33
N ASP A 324 4.48 14.58 2.26
CA ASP A 324 3.99 14.93 0.92
C ASP A 324 2.45 15.08 0.91
N MET A 325 1.73 14.15 1.56
CA MET A 325 0.28 14.21 1.78
C MET A 325 -0.12 15.45 2.56
N PHE A 326 0.56 15.71 3.68
CA PHE A 326 0.32 16.89 4.50
C PHE A 326 0.50 18.19 3.71
N MET A 327 1.63 18.33 3.00
CA MET A 327 1.94 19.52 2.21
C MET A 327 1.02 19.72 1.02
N ASN A 328 0.42 18.64 0.52
CA ASN A 328 -0.56 18.72 -0.56
C ASN A 328 -1.96 19.09 -0.07
N ASN A 329 -2.23 19.06 1.23
CA ASN A 329 -3.56 19.25 1.80
C ASN A 329 -3.82 20.71 2.26
N PRO A 330 -4.35 21.58 1.40
CA PRO A 330 -4.60 22.98 1.75
C PRO A 330 -5.62 23.14 2.89
N THR A 331 -6.38 22.10 3.25
CA THR A 331 -7.34 22.18 4.36
C THR A 331 -6.68 22.13 5.75
N TYR A 332 -5.43 21.67 5.84
CA TYR A 332 -4.70 21.66 7.11
C TYR A 332 -4.04 23.00 7.41
N HIS A 333 -3.42 23.61 6.40
CA HIS A 333 -2.53 24.74 6.59
C HIS A 333 -2.95 25.99 5.82
N ASP A 334 -3.90 25.92 4.89
CA ASP A 334 -4.34 27.07 4.08
C ASP A 334 -3.19 27.79 3.32
N VAL A 335 -2.27 27.00 2.76
CA VAL A 335 -1.16 27.47 1.91
C VAL A 335 -1.40 27.02 0.47
N ALA A 336 -1.14 27.91 -0.49
CA ALA A 336 -1.26 27.60 -1.91
C ALA A 336 -0.15 26.62 -2.35
N ASN A 337 -0.52 25.56 -3.05
CA ASN A 337 0.40 24.54 -3.54
C ASN A 337 0.75 24.81 -5.01
N PHE A 338 1.68 25.74 -5.23
CA PHE A 338 2.23 26.04 -6.56
C PHE A 338 3.35 25.07 -6.92
N THR A 339 3.51 24.79 -8.21
CA THR A 339 4.69 24.12 -8.76
C THR A 339 5.36 25.03 -9.77
N TYR A 340 6.67 25.19 -9.71
CA TYR A 340 7.42 25.96 -10.70
C TYR A 340 7.66 25.10 -11.94
N LEU A 341 7.36 25.65 -13.12
CA LEU A 341 7.51 24.99 -14.41
C LEU A 341 8.30 25.82 -15.43
N PRO A 342 9.20 25.21 -16.23
CA PRO A 342 9.60 23.80 -16.17
C PRO A 342 10.31 23.46 -14.85
N CYS A 343 10.15 22.22 -14.35
CA CYS A 343 10.68 21.82 -13.04
C CYS A 343 12.20 22.09 -12.95
N PRO A 344 12.67 22.91 -11.98
CA PRO A 344 14.09 23.26 -11.84
C PRO A 344 14.97 22.16 -11.24
N ILE A 345 14.37 21.02 -10.88
CA ILE A 345 15.06 19.81 -10.43
C ILE A 345 14.38 18.60 -11.08
N SER A 346 15.12 17.50 -11.17
CA SER A 346 14.63 16.19 -11.61
C SER A 346 15.02 15.10 -10.61
N LEU A 347 14.43 13.92 -10.74
CA LEU A 347 14.84 12.75 -9.96
C LEU A 347 16.12 12.15 -10.56
N ASN A 348 17.08 11.82 -9.71
CA ASN A 348 18.30 11.14 -10.12
C ASN A 348 18.12 9.61 -10.10
N LYS A 349 19.12 8.87 -10.59
CA LYS A 349 19.11 7.39 -10.68
C LYS A 349 18.85 6.65 -9.36
N HIS A 350 18.95 7.34 -8.22
CA HIS A 350 18.73 6.75 -6.90
C HIS A 350 17.32 6.97 -6.36
N ALA A 351 16.45 7.71 -7.05
CA ALA A 351 15.08 7.97 -6.62
C ALA A 351 14.21 6.70 -6.54
N PHE A 352 14.51 5.69 -7.37
CA PHE A 352 13.79 4.42 -7.39
C PHE A 352 14.27 3.43 -6.31
N ASN A 353 15.40 3.72 -5.64
CA ASN A 353 15.92 2.90 -4.55
C ASN A 353 15.45 3.44 -3.19
N SER A 354 14.15 3.31 -2.92
CA SER A 354 13.56 3.82 -1.67
C SER A 354 14.17 3.13 -0.44
N THR A 355 14.76 3.91 0.45
CA THR A 355 15.22 3.45 1.77
C THR A 355 14.08 3.33 2.79
N ILE A 356 12.89 3.84 2.44
CA ILE A 356 11.69 3.85 3.30
C ILE A 356 10.88 2.56 3.08
N GLN A 357 10.58 2.23 1.82
CA GLN A 357 9.71 1.09 1.47
C GLN A 357 10.38 -0.27 1.72
N ASN A 358 11.71 -0.35 1.68
CA ASN A 358 12.48 -1.59 1.84
C ASN A 358 12.92 -1.91 3.29
N ALA A 359 12.43 -1.16 4.28
CA ALA A 359 12.85 -1.32 5.67
C ALA A 359 12.12 -2.47 6.39
N LYS A 360 12.85 -3.27 7.18
CA LYS A 360 12.25 -4.27 8.08
C LYS A 360 11.29 -3.58 9.06
N LYS A 361 10.14 -4.20 9.33
CA LYS A 361 9.15 -3.72 10.30
C LYS A 361 9.83 -3.41 11.64
N PRO A 362 9.76 -2.16 12.13
CA PRO A 362 10.30 -1.81 13.44
C PRO A 362 9.50 -2.47 14.57
N ASP A 363 10.12 -2.65 15.74
CA ASP A 363 9.46 -3.14 16.97
C ASP A 363 8.50 -2.12 17.60
N ILE A 364 8.38 -0.91 17.03
CA ILE A 364 7.50 0.15 17.50
C ILE A 364 6.14 0.00 16.80
N SER A 365 5.10 -0.35 17.56
CA SER A 365 3.72 -0.47 17.04
C SER A 365 2.88 0.77 17.35
N LEU A 366 2.49 1.43 16.27
CA LEU A 366 1.61 2.60 16.11
C LEU A 366 0.10 2.45 16.42
N LYS A 367 -0.38 1.51 17.24
CA LYS A 367 -1.77 0.95 17.20
C LYS A 367 -2.86 1.90 16.64
N PRO A 368 -3.42 1.68 15.43
CA PRO A 368 -4.34 2.62 14.80
C PRO A 368 -5.80 2.31 15.17
N PRO A 369 -6.72 3.27 14.98
CA PRO A 369 -8.15 3.02 15.08
C PRO A 369 -8.64 2.11 13.95
N ARG A 370 -9.87 1.58 14.06
CA ARG A 370 -10.49 0.82 12.96
C ARG A 370 -10.87 1.76 11.81
N LYS A 371 -10.48 1.39 10.59
CA LYS A 371 -10.83 2.10 9.35
C LYS A 371 -12.27 1.79 8.93
N SER A 372 -12.99 2.81 8.50
CA SER A 372 -14.34 2.69 7.95
C SER A 372 -14.29 2.45 6.45
N TYR A 373 -14.97 1.41 5.96
CA TYR A 373 -15.06 1.12 4.52
C TYR A 373 -15.81 2.21 3.76
N PHE A 374 -16.84 2.81 4.36
CA PHE A 374 -17.60 3.89 3.72
C PHE A 374 -16.79 5.18 3.54
N ASP A 375 -15.98 5.54 4.54
CA ASP A 375 -15.14 6.75 4.45
C ASP A 375 -14.07 6.60 3.36
N ASN A 376 -13.54 5.39 3.22
CA ASN A 376 -12.61 5.03 2.14
C ASN A 376 -13.27 5.15 0.74
N LEU A 377 -14.51 4.68 0.57
CA LEU A 377 -15.19 4.73 -0.73
C LEU A 377 -15.38 6.16 -1.26
N PHE A 378 -15.61 7.13 -0.36
CA PHE A 378 -15.83 8.53 -0.73
C PHE A 378 -14.56 9.41 -0.65
N TYR A 379 -13.44 8.86 -0.20
CA TYR A 379 -12.18 9.58 0.01
C TYR A 379 -11.79 10.40 -1.24
N HIS A 380 -11.68 9.75 -2.39
CA HIS A 380 -11.21 10.38 -3.62
C HIS A 380 -12.11 11.54 -4.05
N ASN A 381 -13.42 11.41 -3.85
CA ASN A 381 -14.41 12.45 -4.16
C ASN A 381 -14.31 13.63 -3.21
N PHE A 382 -14.18 13.37 -1.92
CA PHE A 382 -14.00 14.42 -0.93
C PHE A 382 -12.69 15.18 -1.17
N ASN A 383 -11.59 14.46 -1.42
CA ASN A 383 -10.29 15.05 -1.69
C ASN A 383 -10.32 15.90 -2.99
N ALA A 384 -10.93 15.40 -4.08
CA ALA A 384 -11.13 16.17 -5.32
C ALA A 384 -11.82 17.51 -5.06
N ARG A 385 -12.90 17.50 -4.26
CA ARG A 385 -13.65 18.71 -3.89
C ARG A 385 -12.81 19.67 -3.06
N LYS A 386 -11.96 19.18 -2.15
CA LYS A 386 -11.03 20.02 -1.37
C LYS A 386 -10.04 20.71 -2.31
N CYS A 387 -9.38 19.97 -3.20
CA CYS A 387 -8.41 20.52 -4.14
C CYS A 387 -9.06 21.54 -5.09
N LEU A 388 -10.26 21.26 -5.60
CA LEU A 388 -11.00 22.21 -6.46
C LEU A 388 -11.40 23.49 -5.71
N LYS A 389 -11.86 23.38 -4.46
CA LYS A 389 -12.15 24.56 -3.61
C LYS A 389 -10.90 25.39 -3.36
N ALA A 390 -9.77 24.74 -3.08
CA ALA A 390 -8.49 25.41 -2.88
C ALA A 390 -8.01 26.10 -4.15
N PHE A 391 -8.11 25.44 -5.31
CA PHE A 391 -7.81 26.04 -6.61
C PHE A 391 -8.62 27.33 -6.82
N HIS A 392 -9.95 27.29 -6.65
CA HIS A 392 -10.79 28.50 -6.81
C HIS A 392 -10.48 29.58 -5.78
N LYS A 393 -10.10 29.22 -4.55
CA LYS A 393 -9.69 30.18 -3.52
C LYS A 393 -8.41 30.90 -3.95
N TYR A 394 -7.35 30.18 -4.28
CA TYR A 394 -6.06 30.78 -4.61
C TYR A 394 -6.05 31.42 -6.00
N SER A 395 -6.75 30.86 -6.97
CA SER A 395 -6.91 31.50 -8.28
C SER A 395 -7.62 32.85 -8.19
N ARG A 396 -8.56 33.03 -7.25
CA ARG A 396 -9.16 34.35 -6.98
C ARG A 396 -8.20 35.26 -6.24
N ARG A 397 -7.53 34.75 -5.20
CA ARG A 397 -6.56 35.51 -4.39
C ARG A 397 -5.44 36.10 -5.24
N TYR A 398 -4.92 35.34 -6.20
CA TYR A 398 -3.80 35.71 -7.05
C TYR A 398 -4.23 36.09 -8.48
N ALA A 399 -5.52 36.41 -8.70
CA ALA A 399 -6.04 36.76 -10.01
C ALA A 399 -5.23 37.86 -10.75
N PRO A 400 -4.71 38.92 -10.08
CA PRO A 400 -3.88 39.94 -10.75
C PRO A 400 -2.54 39.41 -11.30
N LEU A 401 -2.07 38.25 -10.82
CA LEU A 401 -0.80 37.64 -11.22
C LEU A 401 -0.99 36.51 -12.24
N LYS A 402 -2.24 36.24 -12.63
CA LYS A 402 -2.58 35.13 -13.52
C LYS A 402 -2.01 35.40 -14.91
N THR A 403 -1.26 34.44 -15.43
CA THR A 403 -0.75 34.50 -16.80
C THR A 403 -1.95 34.49 -17.75
N PRO A 404 -2.05 35.46 -18.67
CA PRO A 404 -3.07 35.41 -19.72
C PRO A 404 -2.98 34.07 -20.44
N LYS A 405 -4.12 33.41 -20.66
CA LYS A 405 -4.17 32.39 -21.71
C LYS A 405 -3.94 33.18 -22.99
N GLU A 406 -2.82 32.96 -23.68
CA GLU A 406 -2.63 33.48 -25.03
C GLU A 406 -3.90 33.14 -25.84
N VAL A 407 -4.42 34.14 -26.56
CA VAL A 407 -5.67 34.07 -27.35
C VAL A 407 -5.52 33.10 -28.50
#